data_AF-X1M9Z0-F1
#
_entry.id   AF-X1M9Z0-F1
#
_cell.length_a   1.000
_cell.length_b   1.000
_cell.length_c   1.000
_cell.angle_alpha   90.00
_cell.angle_beta   90.00
_cell.angle_gamma   90.00
#
_symmetry.space_group_name_H-M   'P 1'
#
loop_
_entity.id
_entity.type
_entity.pdbx_description
1 polymer ?
#
loop_
_entity_poly.entity_id
_entity_poly.type
_entity_poly.pdbx_seq_one_letter_code
_entity_poly.pdbx_strand_id
1 'polypeptide(L)'
;VLGGLLPILIFVVIWIYIMRQMRITGSKALSFGKSRAKLASKDTVKVTFNDVAGAEEAKEELKEIIEFLKNPQKFQKLGAKIPKGVIVVGPPGCGKTLLARAVAGEAGVPFLSISGSDFVEMFVGVGAARVRDLFEQGRRNAPCIIFIDELDAVGRQRFAGIGGGHDEKEQTLNQLLVELDGFSPRKGVIIMAATNRPDVLDVALLRPGRFDRRISINIPDIREREDILALHMRNKPIAKEVNIKLLARPYPVIVCLTSNGL
;
A
#
# COMPACT_ATOMS: atom_id res chain seq x y z
N VAL A 1 -28.77 56.41 -29.80
CA VAL A 1 -28.42 55.00 -30.16
C VAL A 1 -27.16 54.49 -29.43
N LEU A 2 -26.18 55.32 -29.04
CA LEU A 2 -24.97 54.84 -28.34
C LEU A 2 -25.13 54.42 -26.86
N GLY A 3 -26.16 54.87 -26.14
CA GLY A 3 -26.32 54.57 -24.70
C GLY A 3 -26.76 53.14 -24.35
N GLY A 4 -27.40 52.43 -25.30
CA GLY A 4 -27.91 51.06 -25.08
C GLY A 4 -26.87 49.95 -25.28
N LEU A 5 -25.72 50.27 -25.89
CA LEU A 5 -24.66 49.29 -26.18
C LEU A 5 -23.68 49.10 -25.00
N LEU A 6 -23.61 50.06 -24.08
CA LEU A 6 -22.74 50.01 -22.91
C LEU A 6 -23.05 48.83 -21.96
N PRO A 7 -24.32 48.56 -21.57
CA PRO A 7 -24.64 47.42 -20.71
C PRO A 7 -24.35 46.07 -21.39
N ILE A 8 -24.55 45.98 -22.71
CA ILE A 8 -24.26 44.76 -23.49
C ILE A 8 -22.75 44.49 -23.50
N LEU A 9 -21.94 45.53 -23.67
CA LEU A 9 -20.48 45.39 -23.71
C LEU A 9 -19.91 44.99 -22.34
N ILE A 10 -20.44 45.56 -21.25
CA ILE A 10 -20.09 45.15 -19.88
C ILE A 10 -20.46 43.68 -19.63
N PHE A 11 -21.65 43.26 -20.08
CA PHE A 11 -22.10 41.87 -19.92
C PHE A 11 -21.21 40.89 -20.69
N VAL A 12 -20.80 41.23 -21.92
CA VAL A 12 -19.88 40.41 -22.73
C VAL A 12 -18.50 40.31 -22.08
N VAL A 13 -17.97 41.40 -21.50
CA VAL A 13 -16.68 41.38 -20.81
C VAL A 13 -16.73 40.54 -19.54
N ILE A 14 -17.79 40.66 -18.75
CA ILE A 14 -18.01 39.83 -17.55
C ILE A 14 -18.17 38.35 -17.95
N TRP A 15 -18.91 38.06 -19.02
CA TRP A 15 -19.09 36.71 -19.55
C TRP A 15 -17.77 36.08 -19.99
N ILE A 16 -16.94 36.84 -20.70
CA ILE A 16 -15.59 36.39 -21.11
C ILE A 16 -14.68 36.18 -19.88
N TYR A 17 -14.79 37.04 -18.86
CA TYR A 17 -14.02 36.91 -17.63
C TYR A 17 -14.40 35.65 -16.83
N ILE A 18 -15.70 35.36 -16.69
CA ILE A 18 -16.21 34.15 -16.03
C ILE A 18 -15.80 32.89 -16.82
N MET A 19 -15.92 32.90 -18.15
CA MET A 19 -15.47 31.79 -19.01
C MET A 19 -13.96 31.53 -18.90
N ARG A 20 -13.14 32.59 -18.74
CA ARG A 20 -11.70 32.44 -18.45
C ARG A 20 -11.45 31.82 -17.07
N GLN A 21 -12.20 32.22 -16.03
CA GLN A 21 -12.08 31.58 -14.71
C GLN A 21 -12.54 30.12 -14.71
N MET A 22 -13.62 29.78 -15.41
CA MET A 22 -14.10 28.38 -15.49
C MET A 22 -13.13 27.47 -16.24
N ARG A 23 -12.40 27.97 -17.25
CA ARG A 23 -11.32 27.19 -17.90
C ARG A 23 -10.13 26.91 -16.95
N ILE A 24 -9.83 27.85 -16.04
CA ILE A 24 -8.78 27.67 -15.02
C ILE A 24 -9.24 26.70 -13.91
N THR A 25 -10.53 26.67 -13.59
CA THR A 25 -11.12 25.77 -12.57
C THR A 25 -11.46 24.37 -13.13
N GLY A 26 -11.76 24.25 -14.42
CA GLY A 26 -12.10 22.97 -15.07
C GLY A 26 -10.96 21.95 -15.09
N SER A 27 -9.71 22.41 -15.05
CA SER A 27 -8.53 21.54 -14.93
C SER A 27 -8.42 20.87 -13.55
N LYS A 28 -8.97 21.50 -12.49
CA LYS A 28 -9.01 20.92 -11.14
C LYS A 28 -10.13 19.87 -10.99
N ALA A 29 -11.28 20.06 -11.64
CA ALA A 29 -12.37 19.07 -11.63
C ALA A 29 -11.96 17.74 -12.30
N LEU A 30 -11.12 17.79 -13.34
CA LEU A 30 -10.58 16.59 -14.02
C LEU A 30 -9.52 15.82 -13.19
N SER A 31 -9.00 16.40 -12.11
CA SER A 31 -8.01 15.74 -11.24
C SER A 31 -8.62 14.91 -10.10
N PHE A 32 -9.95 14.91 -9.95
CA PHE A 32 -10.66 14.29 -8.83
C PHE A 32 -10.57 12.74 -8.81
N GLY A 33 -10.17 12.11 -9.93
CA GLY A 33 -10.02 10.66 -10.05
C GLY A 33 -8.58 10.13 -10.03
N LYS A 34 -7.55 11.00 -9.95
CA LYS A 34 -6.15 10.55 -9.90
C LYS A 34 -5.81 10.09 -8.48
N SER A 35 -5.23 8.90 -8.35
CA SER A 35 -4.79 8.38 -7.07
C SER A 35 -3.67 9.26 -6.53
N ARG A 36 -3.82 9.77 -5.29
CA ARG A 36 -2.73 10.36 -4.51
C ARG A 36 -1.82 9.27 -3.95
N ALA A 37 -1.60 8.18 -4.70
CA ALA A 37 -0.57 7.21 -4.36
C ALA A 37 0.71 8.02 -4.16
N LYS A 38 1.24 7.96 -2.93
CA LYS A 38 2.55 8.54 -2.66
C LYS A 38 3.51 7.68 -3.46
N LEU A 39 3.83 8.12 -4.68
CA LEU A 39 5.06 7.75 -5.35
C LEU A 39 6.14 8.16 -4.37
N ALA A 40 6.62 7.20 -3.56
CA ALA A 40 7.93 7.34 -3.00
C ALA A 40 8.82 7.59 -4.21
N SER A 41 9.33 8.81 -4.32
CA SER A 41 10.19 9.21 -5.43
C SER A 41 11.30 8.17 -5.55
N LYS A 42 11.86 8.04 -6.76
CA LYS A 42 13.00 7.17 -7.08
C LYS A 42 14.22 7.30 -6.13
N ASP A 43 14.18 8.24 -5.19
CA ASP A 43 15.11 8.34 -4.07
C ASP A 43 14.81 7.30 -2.99
N THR A 44 15.25 6.09 -3.28
CA THR A 44 15.76 5.10 -2.31
C THR A 44 14.83 4.79 -1.14
N VAL A 45 14.15 3.65 -1.23
CA VAL A 45 13.75 2.93 -0.02
C VAL A 45 15.03 2.61 0.77
N LYS A 46 15.35 3.43 1.78
CA LYS A 46 16.54 3.27 2.64
C LYS A 46 16.44 2.09 3.61
N VAL A 47 15.27 1.47 3.67
CA VAL A 47 14.96 0.39 4.60
C VAL A 47 15.30 -0.94 3.93
N THR A 48 16.15 -1.73 4.56
CA THR A 48 16.49 -3.10 4.13
C THR A 48 16.14 -4.11 5.22
N PHE A 49 16.38 -5.41 5.02
CA PHE A 49 16.11 -6.40 6.07
C PHE A 49 16.97 -6.20 7.32
N ASN A 50 18.08 -5.48 7.21
CA ASN A 50 18.90 -5.09 8.36
C ASN A 50 18.19 -4.08 9.29
N ASP A 51 17.19 -3.37 8.78
CA ASP A 51 16.37 -2.41 9.54
C ASP A 51 15.08 -3.05 10.08
N VAL A 52 14.93 -4.37 9.94
CA VAL A 52 13.81 -5.15 10.46
C VAL A 52 14.35 -6.21 11.39
N ALA A 53 14.07 -6.12 12.69
CA ALA A 53 14.44 -7.13 13.67
C ALA A 53 13.33 -8.19 13.87
N GLY A 54 13.71 -9.44 14.07
CA GLY A 54 12.77 -10.57 14.22
C GLY A 54 12.02 -10.95 12.94
N ALA A 55 10.97 -11.75 13.10
CA ALA A 55 10.13 -12.27 12.00
C ALA A 55 10.94 -13.06 10.95
N GLU A 56 11.91 -13.87 11.40
CA GLU A 56 12.83 -14.58 10.52
C GLU A 56 12.12 -15.54 9.55
N GLU A 57 11.05 -16.20 9.99
CA GLU A 57 10.20 -17.02 9.12
C GLU A 57 9.59 -16.20 7.98
N ALA A 58 9.04 -15.03 8.29
CA ALA A 58 8.46 -14.13 7.30
C ALA A 58 9.51 -13.58 6.34
N LYS A 59 10.71 -13.24 6.84
CA LYS A 59 11.84 -12.81 5.99
C LYS A 59 12.27 -13.91 5.03
N GLU A 60 12.35 -15.15 5.48
CA GLU A 60 12.75 -16.30 4.64
C GLU A 60 11.76 -16.51 3.49
N GLU A 61 10.45 -16.49 3.77
CA GLU A 61 9.43 -16.58 2.72
C GLU A 61 9.50 -15.42 1.71
N LEU A 62 9.81 -14.21 2.18
CA LEU A 62 9.93 -13.03 1.33
C LEU A 62 11.22 -13.01 0.50
N LYS A 63 12.25 -13.80 0.83
CA LYS A 63 13.49 -13.90 0.02
C LYS A 63 13.21 -14.43 -1.38
N GLU A 64 12.26 -15.37 -1.54
CA GLU A 64 11.84 -15.89 -2.85
C GLU A 64 11.33 -14.76 -3.76
N ILE A 65 10.54 -13.85 -3.18
CA ILE A 65 9.97 -12.68 -3.88
C ILE A 65 11.06 -11.70 -4.30
N ILE A 66 12.03 -11.45 -3.40
CA ILE A 66 13.18 -10.58 -3.68
C ILE A 66 14.02 -11.17 -4.82
N GLU A 67 14.31 -12.47 -4.78
CA GLU A 67 15.09 -13.13 -5.82
C GLU A 67 14.39 -13.06 -7.18
N PHE A 68 13.07 -13.22 -7.20
CA PHE A 68 12.29 -13.07 -8.42
C PHE A 68 12.36 -11.64 -8.99
N LEU A 69 12.21 -10.61 -8.15
CA LEU A 69 12.29 -9.22 -8.59
C LEU A 69 13.70 -8.88 -9.13
N LYS A 70 14.75 -9.47 -8.56
CA LYS A 70 16.13 -9.31 -9.04
C LYS A 70 16.39 -10.08 -10.33
N ASN A 71 15.92 -11.32 -10.43
CA ASN A 71 16.27 -12.26 -11.51
C ASN A 71 15.03 -12.92 -12.15
N PRO A 72 14.10 -12.16 -12.76
CA PRO A 72 12.83 -12.70 -13.24
C PRO A 72 13.00 -13.73 -14.36
N GLN A 73 14.07 -13.64 -15.15
CA GLN A 73 14.36 -14.57 -16.25
C GLN A 73 14.66 -16.00 -15.76
N LYS A 74 15.28 -16.15 -14.57
CA LYS A 74 15.61 -17.46 -13.98
C LYS A 74 14.33 -18.25 -13.71
N PHE A 75 13.35 -17.61 -13.09
CA PHE A 75 12.05 -18.23 -12.76
C PHE A 75 11.20 -18.52 -14.00
N GLN A 76 11.26 -17.66 -15.02
CA GLN A 76 10.56 -17.91 -16.29
C GLN A 76 11.11 -19.14 -17.01
N LYS A 77 12.43 -19.33 -17.03
CA LYS A 77 13.07 -20.51 -17.66
C LYS A 77 12.72 -21.82 -16.93
N LEU A 78 12.56 -21.76 -15.61
CA LEU A 78 12.18 -22.91 -14.78
C LEU A 78 10.67 -23.23 -14.85
N GLY A 79 9.86 -22.40 -15.50
CA GLY A 79 8.40 -22.57 -15.54
C GLY A 79 7.73 -22.37 -14.18
N ALA A 80 8.42 -21.76 -13.21
CA ALA A 80 7.90 -21.55 -11.87
C ALA A 80 6.73 -20.55 -11.90
N LYS A 81 5.61 -20.92 -11.26
CA LYS A 81 4.44 -20.05 -11.14
C LYS A 81 4.69 -19.04 -10.02
N ILE A 82 4.93 -17.80 -10.41
CA ILE A 82 5.21 -16.70 -9.48
C ILE A 82 3.91 -16.28 -8.78
N PRO A 83 3.93 -16.05 -7.45
CA PRO A 83 2.78 -15.53 -6.74
C PRO A 83 2.48 -14.11 -7.23
N LYS A 84 1.23 -13.85 -7.63
CA LYS A 84 0.81 -12.50 -8.06
C LYS A 84 0.66 -11.55 -6.87
N GLY A 85 0.17 -12.09 -5.76
CA GLY A 85 -0.17 -11.35 -4.56
C GLY A 85 0.29 -12.07 -3.30
N VAL A 86 0.77 -11.29 -2.33
CA VAL A 86 1.17 -11.74 -1.00
C VAL A 86 0.43 -10.94 0.06
N ILE A 87 -0.21 -11.62 1.01
CA ILE A 87 -0.82 -10.98 2.18
C ILE A 87 0.08 -11.20 3.39
N VAL A 88 0.45 -10.11 4.03
CA VAL A 88 1.12 -10.10 5.33
C VAL A 88 0.06 -9.91 6.42
N VAL A 89 -0.10 -10.90 7.27
CA VAL A 89 -1.10 -10.95 8.34
C VAL A 89 -0.39 -10.83 9.68
N GLY A 90 -0.94 -10.06 10.61
CA GLY A 90 -0.43 -10.06 11.98
C GLY A 90 -1.01 -8.94 12.82
N PRO A 91 -0.71 -8.91 14.12
CA PRO A 91 -1.19 -7.87 15.02
C PRO A 91 -0.77 -6.46 14.56
N PRO A 92 -1.52 -5.41 14.93
CA PRO A 92 -1.12 -4.04 14.64
C PRO A 92 0.22 -3.73 15.31
N GLY A 93 1.08 -2.96 14.63
CA GLY A 93 2.38 -2.54 15.14
C GLY A 93 3.55 -3.50 14.86
N CYS A 94 3.32 -4.77 14.52
CA CYS A 94 4.37 -5.78 14.20
C CYS A 94 5.16 -5.52 12.89
N GLY A 95 5.23 -4.28 12.40
CA GLY A 95 6.11 -3.93 11.29
C GLY A 95 5.72 -4.43 9.91
N LYS A 96 4.47 -4.83 9.65
CA LYS A 96 4.02 -5.31 8.33
C LYS A 96 4.41 -4.37 7.18
N THR A 97 4.16 -3.07 7.36
CA THR A 97 4.49 -2.02 6.39
C THR A 97 6.00 -1.80 6.28
N LEU A 98 6.74 -1.94 7.39
CA LEU A 98 8.20 -1.85 7.40
C LEU A 98 8.83 -3.02 6.64
N LEU A 99 8.32 -4.24 6.85
CA LEU A 99 8.75 -5.45 6.17
C LEU A 99 8.52 -5.35 4.66
N ALA A 100 7.34 -4.90 4.23
CA ALA A 100 7.06 -4.70 2.81
C ALA A 100 7.97 -3.64 2.15
N ARG A 101 8.28 -2.55 2.87
CA ARG A 101 9.29 -1.58 2.41
C ARG A 101 10.67 -2.21 2.32
N ALA A 102 11.06 -2.99 3.32
CA ALA A 102 12.34 -3.66 3.34
C ALA A 102 12.51 -4.63 2.16
N VAL A 103 11.46 -5.35 1.76
CA VAL A 103 11.45 -6.18 0.54
C VAL A 103 11.74 -5.36 -0.71
N ALA A 104 11.11 -4.18 -0.85
CA ALA A 104 11.35 -3.30 -1.98
C ALA A 104 12.78 -2.74 -2.00
N GLY A 105 13.31 -2.36 -0.83
CA GLY A 105 14.68 -1.89 -0.65
C GLY A 105 15.71 -2.96 -0.98
N GLU A 106 15.50 -4.19 -0.50
CA GLU A 106 16.33 -5.36 -0.81
C GLU A 106 16.31 -5.68 -2.30
N ALA A 107 15.14 -5.63 -2.94
CA ALA A 107 14.98 -5.87 -4.38
C ALA A 107 15.46 -4.71 -5.26
N GLY A 108 15.62 -3.51 -4.70
CA GLY A 108 16.00 -2.30 -5.45
C GLY A 108 14.93 -1.82 -6.43
N VAL A 109 13.64 -2.07 -6.13
CA VAL A 109 12.52 -1.73 -7.02
C VAL A 109 11.66 -0.61 -6.42
N PRO A 110 10.93 0.18 -7.24
CA PRO A 110 9.98 1.17 -6.75
C PRO A 110 8.92 0.56 -5.83
N PHE A 111 8.56 1.31 -4.79
CA PHE A 111 7.53 0.95 -3.81
C PHE A 111 6.37 1.94 -3.88
N LEU A 112 5.21 1.47 -4.36
CA LEU A 112 3.97 2.24 -4.45
C LEU A 112 3.09 1.85 -3.27
N SER A 113 2.84 2.76 -2.33
CA SER A 113 2.00 2.47 -1.16
C SER A 113 0.71 3.29 -1.14
N ILE A 114 -0.39 2.65 -0.75
CA ILE A 114 -1.69 3.27 -0.49
C ILE A 114 -2.34 2.59 0.73
N SER A 115 -3.15 3.32 1.49
CA SER A 115 -3.98 2.71 2.53
C SER A 115 -5.28 2.19 1.91
N GLY A 116 -5.76 1.04 2.35
CA GLY A 116 -7.07 0.50 1.98
C GLY A 116 -8.19 1.48 2.31
N SER A 117 -8.04 2.23 3.39
CA SER A 117 -8.98 3.28 3.79
C SER A 117 -9.09 4.41 2.76
N ASP A 118 -8.04 4.68 1.98
CA ASP A 118 -8.04 5.72 0.93
C ASP A 118 -8.95 5.36 -0.26
N PHE A 119 -9.39 4.12 -0.37
CA PHE A 119 -10.32 3.70 -1.41
C PHE A 119 -11.79 3.81 -1.00
N VAL A 120 -12.08 4.07 0.27
CA VAL A 120 -13.44 4.20 0.78
C VAL A 120 -13.80 5.68 0.82
N GLU A 121 -14.61 6.14 -0.13
CA GLU A 121 -15.06 7.54 -0.16
C GLU A 121 -16.58 7.70 -0.24
N MET A 122 -17.05 8.92 0.08
CA MET A 122 -18.49 9.27 0.00
C MET A 122 -19.01 9.34 -1.45
N PHE A 123 -18.12 9.46 -2.43
CA PHE A 123 -18.47 9.60 -3.84
C PHE A 123 -18.36 8.26 -4.57
N VAL A 124 -19.47 7.83 -5.17
CA VAL A 124 -19.56 6.58 -5.92
C VAL A 124 -18.52 6.54 -7.05
N GLY A 125 -17.81 5.42 -7.15
CA GLY A 125 -16.85 5.16 -8.24
C GLY A 125 -15.48 5.81 -8.09
N VAL A 126 -15.26 6.65 -7.07
CA VAL A 126 -13.93 7.24 -6.82
C VAL A 126 -12.92 6.18 -6.37
N GLY A 127 -13.31 5.28 -5.46
CA GLY A 127 -12.47 4.16 -5.04
C GLY A 127 -12.02 3.29 -6.22
N ALA A 128 -12.95 2.87 -7.07
CA ALA A 128 -12.66 2.08 -8.28
C ALA A 128 -11.73 2.82 -9.27
N ALA A 129 -11.88 4.14 -9.43
CA ALA A 129 -10.97 4.93 -10.27
C ALA A 129 -9.54 4.97 -9.71
N ARG A 130 -9.39 5.11 -8.39
CA ARG A 130 -8.08 5.08 -7.72
C ARG A 130 -7.40 3.72 -7.83
N VAL A 131 -8.17 2.63 -7.72
CA VAL A 131 -7.66 1.27 -7.94
C VAL A 131 -7.07 1.15 -9.34
N ARG A 132 -7.82 1.56 -10.38
CA ARG A 132 -7.33 1.55 -11.77
C ARG A 132 -6.05 2.36 -11.95
N ASP A 133 -6.03 3.59 -11.42
CA ASP A 133 -4.86 4.47 -11.53
C ASP A 133 -3.64 3.92 -10.79
N LEU A 134 -3.81 3.33 -9.59
CA LEU A 134 -2.72 2.67 -8.85
C LEU A 134 -2.09 1.55 -9.68
N PHE A 135 -2.91 0.69 -10.27
CA PHE A 135 -2.42 -0.42 -11.08
C PHE A 135 -1.81 0.05 -12.39
N GLU A 136 -2.33 1.11 -13.01
CA GLU A 136 -1.70 1.74 -14.17
C GLU A 136 -0.32 2.32 -13.84
N GLN A 137 -0.19 3.01 -12.71
CA GLN A 137 1.09 3.50 -12.19
C GLN A 137 2.06 2.34 -11.94
N GLY A 138 1.59 1.23 -11.36
CA GLY A 138 2.41 0.03 -11.17
C GLY A 138 2.92 -0.56 -12.49
N ARG A 139 2.06 -0.67 -13.51
CA ARG A 139 2.47 -1.14 -14.84
C ARG A 139 3.53 -0.24 -15.49
N ARG A 140 3.43 1.08 -15.30
CA ARG A 140 4.40 2.06 -15.83
C ARG A 140 5.75 2.03 -15.11
N ASN A 141 5.77 1.63 -13.85
CA ASN A 141 6.98 1.56 -13.02
C ASN A 141 7.54 0.14 -12.87
N ALA A 142 7.05 -0.81 -13.66
CA ALA A 142 7.51 -2.19 -13.62
C ALA A 142 9.02 -2.33 -13.92
N PRO A 143 9.77 -3.17 -13.18
CA PRO A 143 9.33 -3.99 -12.05
C PRO A 143 9.14 -3.16 -10.78
N CYS A 144 8.05 -3.40 -10.02
CA CYS A 144 7.74 -2.65 -8.79
C CYS A 144 6.90 -3.47 -7.81
N ILE A 145 6.82 -2.98 -6.57
CA ILE A 145 5.90 -3.48 -5.54
C ILE A 145 4.77 -2.48 -5.33
N ILE A 146 3.53 -2.95 -5.44
CA ILE A 146 2.34 -2.23 -5.00
C ILE A 146 1.97 -2.75 -3.61
N PHE A 147 1.96 -1.87 -2.62
CA PHE A 147 1.61 -2.18 -1.25
C PHE A 147 0.27 -1.54 -0.85
N ILE A 148 -0.67 -2.36 -0.39
CA ILE A 148 -1.97 -1.95 0.13
C ILE A 148 -1.99 -2.23 1.64
N ASP A 149 -1.90 -1.18 2.46
CA ASP A 149 -2.06 -1.32 3.91
C ASP A 149 -3.56 -1.43 4.26
N GLU A 150 -3.90 -1.95 5.45
CA GLU A 150 -5.30 -2.04 5.92
C GLU A 150 -6.27 -2.60 4.87
N LEU A 151 -5.90 -3.74 4.25
CA LEU A 151 -6.72 -4.35 3.19
C LEU A 151 -8.15 -4.67 3.66
N ASP A 152 -8.34 -4.88 4.97
CA ASP A 152 -9.64 -5.11 5.59
C ASP A 152 -10.62 -3.93 5.49
N ALA A 153 -10.15 -2.71 5.17
CA ALA A 153 -11.01 -1.56 4.92
C ALA A 153 -11.86 -1.73 3.63
N VAL A 154 -11.29 -2.34 2.58
CA VAL A 154 -11.94 -2.60 1.28
C VAL A 154 -12.30 -4.06 1.05
N GLY A 155 -11.57 -4.97 1.68
CA GLY A 155 -11.65 -6.40 1.43
C GLY A 155 -12.64 -7.14 2.31
N ARG A 156 -13.43 -6.45 3.14
CA ARG A 156 -14.32 -7.11 4.11
C ARG A 156 -15.55 -7.74 3.44
N GLN A 157 -15.82 -9.01 3.75
CA GLN A 157 -17.06 -9.68 3.34
C GLN A 157 -18.27 -9.01 3.99
N ARG A 158 -19.34 -8.89 3.22
CA ARG A 158 -20.63 -8.48 3.76
C ARG A 158 -21.30 -9.60 4.52
N PHE A 159 -21.87 -9.23 5.66
CA PHE A 159 -23.07 -9.87 6.18
C PHE A 159 -24.28 -9.14 5.60
N ALA A 160 -25.27 -9.89 5.12
CA ALA A 160 -26.48 -9.37 4.51
C ALA A 160 -27.23 -8.45 5.49
N GLY A 161 -27.18 -7.13 5.25
CA GLY A 161 -27.85 -6.11 6.05
C GLY A 161 -28.29 -4.95 5.15
N ILE A 162 -29.57 -4.62 5.22
CA ILE A 162 -30.30 -3.70 4.34
C ILE A 162 -29.89 -2.25 4.63
N GLY A 163 -29.24 -1.58 3.66
CA GLY A 163 -28.93 -0.15 3.75
C GLY A 163 -28.00 0.36 2.63
N GLY A 164 -28.50 1.24 1.76
CA GLY A 164 -27.89 1.68 0.49
C GLY A 164 -26.62 2.54 0.56
N GLY A 165 -25.75 2.36 1.56
CA GLY A 165 -24.39 2.95 1.60
C GLY A 165 -23.31 2.02 1.04
N HIS A 166 -23.74 1.05 0.23
CA HIS A 166 -23.08 -0.24 0.09
C HIS A 166 -22.36 -0.34 -1.27
N ASP A 167 -22.93 0.15 -2.36
CA ASP A 167 -22.44 -0.16 -3.71
C ASP A 167 -21.00 0.29 -3.99
N GLU A 168 -20.51 1.33 -3.32
CA GLU A 168 -19.17 1.89 -3.53
C GLU A 168 -18.06 0.92 -3.10
N LYS A 169 -18.16 0.32 -1.91
CA LYS A 169 -17.13 -0.61 -1.41
C LYS A 169 -17.07 -1.89 -2.23
N GLU A 170 -18.22 -2.44 -2.60
CA GLU A 170 -18.28 -3.64 -3.46
C GLU A 170 -17.78 -3.34 -4.87
N GLN A 171 -18.11 -2.17 -5.43
CA GLN A 171 -17.59 -1.75 -6.73
C GLN A 171 -16.05 -1.63 -6.69
N THR A 172 -15.51 -1.02 -5.64
CA THR A 172 -14.07 -0.88 -5.43
C THR A 172 -13.39 -2.23 -5.25
N LEU A 173 -13.97 -3.14 -4.43
CA LEU A 173 -13.47 -4.50 -4.25
C LEU A 173 -13.47 -5.29 -5.57
N ASN A 174 -14.58 -5.26 -6.31
CA ASN A 174 -14.68 -5.94 -7.59
C ASN A 174 -13.67 -5.39 -8.60
N GLN A 175 -13.45 -4.08 -8.61
CA GLN A 175 -12.42 -3.47 -9.45
C GLN A 175 -11.01 -3.95 -9.06
N LEU A 176 -10.72 -4.09 -7.76
CA LEU A 176 -9.46 -4.66 -7.27
C LEU A 176 -9.30 -6.11 -7.73
N LEU A 177 -10.36 -6.93 -7.68
CA LEU A 177 -10.35 -8.31 -8.16
C LEU A 177 -10.09 -8.40 -9.67
N VAL A 178 -10.75 -7.56 -10.47
CA VAL A 178 -10.54 -7.49 -11.93
C VAL A 178 -9.11 -7.12 -12.26
N GLU A 179 -8.54 -6.16 -11.54
CA GLU A 179 -7.15 -5.76 -11.72
C GLU A 179 -6.19 -6.90 -11.35
N LEU A 180 -6.37 -7.53 -10.18
CA LEU A 180 -5.59 -8.70 -9.73
C LEU A 180 -5.57 -9.83 -10.76
N ASP A 181 -6.73 -10.16 -11.33
CA ASP A 181 -6.86 -11.21 -12.34
C ASP A 181 -6.18 -10.79 -13.66
N GLY A 182 -6.27 -9.49 -14.01
CA GLY A 182 -5.67 -8.88 -15.19
C GLY A 182 -4.13 -8.77 -15.17
N PHE A 183 -3.48 -8.97 -14.02
CA PHE A 183 -2.01 -8.98 -13.96
C PHE A 183 -1.42 -10.27 -14.53
N SER A 184 -0.47 -10.11 -15.46
CA SER A 184 0.44 -11.17 -15.86
C SER A 184 1.69 -11.10 -14.97
N PRO A 185 2.08 -12.19 -14.27
CA PRO A 185 3.29 -12.23 -13.44
C PRO A 185 4.56 -11.88 -14.23
N ARG A 186 4.51 -12.05 -15.57
CA ARG A 186 5.64 -11.76 -16.48
C ARG A 186 6.02 -10.29 -16.53
N LYS A 187 5.13 -9.38 -16.12
CA LYS A 187 5.40 -7.93 -16.13
C LYS A 187 6.20 -7.46 -14.90
N GLY A 188 6.56 -8.34 -13.95
CA GLY A 188 7.41 -7.97 -12.81
C GLY A 188 6.75 -7.03 -11.80
N VAL A 189 5.41 -7.00 -11.75
CA VAL A 189 4.65 -6.24 -10.75
C VAL A 189 4.14 -7.22 -9.70
N ILE A 190 4.47 -6.96 -8.43
CA ILE A 190 4.04 -7.78 -7.29
C ILE A 190 3.15 -6.95 -6.39
N ILE A 191 2.08 -7.58 -5.93
CA ILE A 191 1.10 -6.95 -5.06
C ILE A 191 1.30 -7.50 -3.66
N MET A 192 1.60 -6.62 -2.72
CA MET A 192 1.68 -6.94 -1.30
C MET A 192 0.54 -6.24 -0.58
N ALA A 193 -0.11 -6.92 0.36
CA ALA A 193 -1.14 -6.30 1.19
C ALA A 193 -0.94 -6.65 2.65
N ALA A 194 -1.31 -5.75 3.55
CA ALA A 194 -1.27 -5.99 4.99
C ALA A 194 -2.68 -5.97 5.58
N THR A 195 -2.92 -6.85 6.55
CA THR A 195 -4.17 -6.86 7.32
C THR A 195 -3.91 -7.25 8.77
N ASN A 196 -4.72 -6.68 9.67
CA ASN A 196 -4.79 -7.12 11.06
C ASN A 196 -5.88 -8.19 11.27
N ARG A 197 -6.79 -8.32 10.30
CA ARG A 197 -8.03 -9.10 10.40
C ARG A 197 -8.20 -9.99 9.18
N PRO A 198 -7.48 -11.12 9.09
CA PRO A 198 -7.62 -12.05 7.97
C PRO A 198 -8.99 -12.74 7.93
N ASP A 199 -9.66 -12.83 9.08
CA ASP A 199 -10.94 -13.49 9.31
C ASP A 199 -12.12 -12.79 8.61
N VAL A 200 -12.04 -11.47 8.44
CA VAL A 200 -13.12 -10.69 7.81
C VAL A 200 -12.94 -10.50 6.30
N LEU A 201 -11.79 -10.92 5.75
CA LEU A 201 -11.47 -10.72 4.34
C LEU A 201 -12.30 -11.60 3.42
N ASP A 202 -12.58 -11.09 2.22
CA ASP A 202 -13.26 -11.82 1.17
C ASP A 202 -12.45 -13.03 0.72
N VAL A 203 -13.06 -14.21 0.82
CA VAL A 203 -12.54 -15.47 0.29
C VAL A 203 -12.16 -15.31 -1.18
N ALA A 204 -12.85 -14.46 -1.94
CA ALA A 204 -12.51 -14.12 -3.31
C ALA A 204 -11.08 -13.56 -3.45
N LEU A 205 -10.61 -12.70 -2.54
CA LEU A 205 -9.24 -12.17 -2.56
C LEU A 205 -8.20 -13.27 -2.36
N LEU A 206 -8.57 -14.29 -1.58
CA LEU A 206 -7.69 -15.36 -1.14
C LEU A 206 -7.64 -16.57 -2.10
N ARG A 207 -8.34 -16.50 -3.24
CA ARG A 207 -8.34 -17.56 -4.24
C ARG A 207 -7.03 -17.56 -5.04
N PRO A 208 -6.55 -18.74 -5.48
CA PRO A 208 -5.38 -18.84 -6.34
C PRO A 208 -5.48 -17.98 -7.62
N GLY A 209 -4.40 -17.30 -7.97
CA GLY A 209 -4.33 -16.27 -9.02
C GLY A 209 -4.47 -14.83 -8.51
N ARG A 210 -4.67 -14.61 -7.21
CA ARG A 210 -4.83 -13.30 -6.56
C ARG A 210 -3.81 -13.20 -5.42
N PHE A 211 -4.24 -13.29 -4.17
CA PHE A 211 -3.36 -13.38 -3.02
C PHE A 211 -3.05 -14.84 -2.66
N ASP A 212 -2.08 -15.39 -3.38
CA ASP A 212 -1.73 -16.82 -3.35
C ASP A 212 -0.86 -17.18 -2.16
N ARG A 213 -0.10 -16.22 -1.64
CA ARG A 213 0.79 -16.39 -0.48
C ARG A 213 0.25 -15.63 0.71
N ARG A 214 0.28 -16.28 1.87
CA ARG A 214 -0.06 -15.67 3.16
C ARG A 214 1.12 -15.86 4.09
N ILE A 215 1.62 -14.75 4.61
CA ILE A 215 2.75 -14.70 5.52
C ILE A 215 2.24 -14.14 6.83
N SER A 216 2.33 -14.92 7.90
CA SER A 216 1.95 -14.47 9.24
C SER A 216 3.15 -13.90 9.98
N ILE A 217 2.94 -12.75 10.63
CA ILE A 217 3.87 -12.17 11.60
C ILE A 217 3.23 -12.33 12.98
N ASN A 218 3.96 -12.99 13.87
CA ASN A 218 3.54 -13.19 15.24
C ASN A 218 4.05 -12.06 16.15
N ILE A 219 3.55 -12.04 17.38
CA ILE A 219 4.08 -11.16 18.43
C ILE A 219 5.52 -11.62 18.74
N PRO A 220 6.49 -10.69 18.84
CA PRO A 220 7.89 -11.05 18.99
C PRO A 220 8.17 -11.78 20.32
N ASP A 221 9.01 -12.80 20.27
CA ASP A 221 9.50 -13.52 21.44
C ASP A 221 10.49 -12.67 22.27
N ILE A 222 11.01 -13.21 23.38
CA ILE A 222 11.96 -12.46 24.24
C ILE A 222 13.23 -12.07 23.47
N ARG A 223 13.74 -12.96 22.61
CA ARG A 223 14.98 -12.72 21.86
C ARG A 223 14.75 -11.70 20.74
N GLU A 224 13.65 -11.84 20.00
CA GLU A 224 13.24 -10.87 18.98
C GLU A 224 12.99 -9.49 19.59
N ARG A 225 12.42 -9.40 20.80
CA ARG A 225 12.29 -8.12 21.52
C ARG A 225 13.64 -7.53 21.90
N GLU A 226 14.62 -8.35 22.32
CA GLU A 226 16.00 -7.89 22.56
C GLU A 226 16.60 -7.31 21.27
N ASP A 227 16.41 -7.99 20.13
CA ASP A 227 16.91 -7.55 18.83
C ASP A 227 16.24 -6.26 18.35
N ILE A 228 14.91 -6.15 18.52
CA ILE A 228 14.15 -4.94 18.19
C ILE A 228 14.63 -3.77 19.04
N LEU A 229 14.81 -3.96 20.35
CA LEU A 229 15.33 -2.92 21.23
C LEU A 229 16.76 -2.52 20.84
N ALA A 230 17.63 -3.49 20.58
CA ALA A 230 19.01 -3.25 20.16
C ALA A 230 19.07 -2.44 18.85
N LEU A 231 18.21 -2.75 17.89
CA LEU A 231 18.10 -2.03 16.61
C LEU A 231 17.74 -0.56 16.83
N HIS A 232 16.71 -0.28 17.64
CA HIS A 232 16.28 1.10 17.93
C HIS A 232 17.26 1.89 18.81
N MET A 233 18.12 1.18 19.52
CA MET A 233 19.15 1.71 20.42
C MET A 233 20.47 2.05 19.71
N ARG A 234 20.73 1.49 18.52
CA ARG A 234 22.03 1.56 17.82
C ARG A 234 22.59 2.98 17.64
N ASN A 235 21.72 3.99 17.52
CA ASN A 235 22.11 5.38 17.27
C ASN A 235 21.70 6.35 18.40
N LYS A 236 21.40 5.84 19.61
CA LYS A 236 21.01 6.66 20.77
C LYS A 236 22.10 6.61 21.84
N PRO A 237 22.35 7.70 22.59
CA PRO A 237 23.26 7.66 23.73
C PRO A 237 22.65 6.78 24.83
N ILE A 238 23.37 5.74 25.25
CA ILE A 238 22.91 4.77 26.25
C ILE A 238 23.92 4.73 27.39
N ALA A 239 23.43 4.83 28.63
CA ALA A 239 24.25 4.66 29.80
C ALA A 239 24.75 3.21 29.90
N LYS A 240 26.00 3.01 30.32
CA LYS A 240 26.64 1.68 30.41
C LYS A 240 25.89 0.69 31.32
N GLU A 241 25.05 1.21 32.22
CA GLU A 241 24.25 0.45 33.18
C GLU A 241 22.99 -0.17 32.55
N VAL A 242 22.60 0.26 31.34
CA VAL A 242 21.39 -0.21 30.68
C VAL A 242 21.59 -1.62 30.13
N ASN A 243 20.85 -2.58 30.68
CA ASN A 243 20.82 -3.96 30.19
C ASN A 243 19.57 -4.22 29.35
N ILE A 244 19.75 -4.37 28.04
CA ILE A 244 18.66 -4.61 27.07
C ILE A 244 17.85 -5.86 27.42
N LYS A 245 18.50 -6.91 27.93
CA LYS A 245 17.82 -8.16 28.32
C LYS A 245 16.85 -7.96 29.48
N LEU A 246 17.20 -7.08 30.42
CA LEU A 246 16.31 -6.74 31.53
C LEU A 246 15.15 -5.86 31.07
N LEU A 247 15.36 -5.02 30.05
CA LEU A 247 14.30 -4.19 29.46
C LEU A 247 13.33 -4.99 28.58
N ALA A 248 13.78 -6.05 27.90
CA ALA A 248 12.94 -6.87 27.02
C ALA A 248 11.94 -7.79 27.75
N ARG A 249 12.17 -8.06 29.05
CA ARG A 249 11.37 -8.97 29.88
C ARG A 249 10.03 -8.40 30.37
N PRO A 250 9.97 -7.20 31.00
CA PRO A 250 8.74 -6.70 31.63
C PRO A 250 7.69 -6.19 30.64
N TYR A 251 8.07 -5.92 29.38
CA TYR A 251 7.16 -5.37 28.37
C TYR A 251 6.80 -6.42 27.30
N PRO A 252 5.77 -7.25 27.53
CA PRO A 252 5.30 -8.21 26.54
C PRO A 252 4.72 -7.53 25.28
N VAL A 253 4.41 -6.23 25.35
CA VAL A 253 3.80 -5.42 24.29
C VAL A 253 4.82 -4.51 23.59
N ILE A 254 6.12 -4.82 23.60
CA ILE A 254 7.04 -4.17 22.65
C ILE A 254 6.70 -4.70 21.27
N VAL A 255 5.82 -3.97 20.59
CA VAL A 255 5.25 -4.40 19.31
C VAL A 255 5.92 -3.66 18.14
N CYS A 256 6.67 -2.58 18.35
CA CYS A 256 7.06 -1.69 17.25
C CYS A 256 8.38 -2.03 16.56
N LEU A 257 8.23 -2.50 15.32
CA LEU A 257 9.15 -2.29 14.21
C LEU A 257 8.81 -0.95 13.54
N THR A 258 9.31 0.16 14.06
CA THR A 258 9.18 1.48 13.42
C THR A 258 10.53 2.16 13.34
N SER A 259 11.09 2.30 12.14
CA SER A 259 12.37 3.00 11.91
C SER A 259 12.34 4.50 12.21
N ASN A 260 11.18 5.06 12.59
CA ASN A 260 11.02 6.48 12.94
C ASN A 260 10.33 6.64 14.30
N GLY A 261 11.13 7.04 15.30
CA GLY A 261 10.70 7.84 16.44
C GLY A 261 9.96 7.13 17.59
N LEU A 262 10.73 6.70 18.59
CA LEU A 262 10.45 7.09 19.98
C LEU A 262 11.07 8.46 20.19
#